data_AF-A0A7D5ZPA4-F1
#
_entry.id   AF-A0A7D5ZPA4-F1
#
_cell.length_a   1.000
_cell.length_b   1.000
_cell.length_c   1.000
_cell.angle_alpha   90.00
_cell.angle_beta   90.00
_cell.angle_gamma   90.00
#
_symmetry.space_group_name_H-M   'P 1'
#
loop_
_entity.id
_entity.type
_entity.pdbx_description
1 polymer ?
#
loop_
_entity_poly.entity_id
_entity_poly.type
_entity_poly.pdbx_seq_one_letter_code
_entity_poly.pdbx_strand_id
1 'polypeptide(L)'
;MSASDDLPTVSTLAEAAELVARHRGLYVRWSRGPGVDLHAVSSTDELTGVPMPGLSANPLDVEGWWGDRSLRLWTARRLYDYAHLPHDKGPGVRPWVLTGRENGRGPDNEPLVTEVEPLCWIADEVIEAARTEVNRQERAWGTLRRGG
;
A
#
# COMPACT_ATOMS: atom_id res chain seq x y z
N MET A 1 -1.19 -14.34 21.95
CA MET A 1 -0.34 -13.79 20.87
C MET A 1 -1.21 -13.83 19.63
N SER A 2 -1.56 -12.67 19.09
CA SER A 2 -2.34 -12.61 17.85
C SER A 2 -1.41 -12.99 16.69
N ALA A 3 -1.91 -13.71 15.69
CA ALA A 3 -1.15 -14.10 14.50
C ALA A 3 -0.49 -12.90 13.76
N SER A 4 -0.86 -11.66 14.10
CA SER A 4 -0.26 -10.42 13.62
C SER A 4 1.14 -10.10 14.16
N ASP A 5 1.50 -10.58 15.36
CA ASP A 5 2.78 -10.24 16.00
C ASP A 5 3.94 -11.11 15.49
N ASP A 6 3.65 -12.25 14.85
CA ASP A 6 4.65 -13.19 14.34
C ASP A 6 5.04 -12.95 12.86
N LEU A 7 4.46 -11.93 12.22
CA LEU A 7 4.78 -11.61 10.83
C LEU A 7 6.19 -11.02 10.72
N PRO A 8 6.99 -11.44 9.71
CA PRO A 8 8.28 -10.83 9.45
C PRO A 8 8.12 -9.34 9.13
N THR A 9 9.18 -8.57 9.36
CA THR A 9 9.22 -7.14 9.04
C THR A 9 10.26 -6.89 7.96
N VAL A 10 9.84 -6.24 6.87
CA VAL A 10 10.73 -5.73 5.82
C VAL A 10 11.32 -4.40 6.31
N SER A 11 12.64 -4.31 6.34
CA SER A 11 13.38 -3.23 7.00
C SER A 11 14.06 -2.29 6.01
N THR A 12 14.17 -2.67 4.74
CA THR A 12 14.74 -1.81 3.70
C THR A 12 13.83 -1.69 2.46
N LEU A 13 13.96 -0.56 1.76
CA LEU A 13 13.27 -0.36 0.48
C LEU A 13 13.75 -1.34 -0.60
N ALA A 14 14.99 -1.84 -0.51
CA ALA A 14 15.50 -2.87 -1.41
C ALA A 14 14.78 -4.20 -1.19
N GLU A 15 14.65 -4.65 0.06
CA GLU A 15 13.88 -5.85 0.44
C GLU A 15 12.42 -5.74 0.00
N ALA A 16 11.80 -4.57 0.16
CA ALA A 16 10.44 -4.32 -0.31
C ALA A 16 10.34 -4.46 -1.84
N ALA A 17 11.30 -3.90 -2.59
CA ALA A 17 11.33 -4.03 -4.05
C ALA A 17 11.57 -5.48 -4.49
N GLU A 18 12.40 -6.24 -3.78
CA GLU A 18 12.59 -7.67 -4.04
C GLU A 18 11.32 -8.48 -3.77
N LEU A 19 10.56 -8.13 -2.73
CA LEU A 19 9.27 -8.77 -2.46
C LEU A 19 8.31 -8.60 -3.64
N VAL A 20 8.22 -7.38 -4.20
CA VAL A 20 7.43 -7.05 -5.40
C VAL A 20 7.97 -7.76 -6.65
N ALA A 21 9.29 -7.92 -6.78
CA ALA A 21 9.86 -8.67 -7.91
C ALA A 21 9.42 -10.14 -7.89
N ARG A 22 9.46 -10.77 -6.71
CA ARG A 22 9.29 -12.22 -6.52
C ARG A 22 7.83 -12.69 -6.56
N HIS A 23 6.87 -11.80 -6.26
CA HIS A 23 5.46 -12.16 -6.15
C HIS A 23 4.59 -11.31 -7.09
N ARG A 24 3.34 -11.74 -7.24
CA ARG A 24 2.26 -11.02 -7.93
C ARG A 24 1.02 -11.05 -7.05
N GLY A 25 0.08 -10.17 -7.31
CA GLY A 25 -1.11 -10.00 -6.48
C GLY A 25 -0.79 -9.47 -5.09
N LEU A 26 0.27 -8.65 -4.97
CA LEU A 26 0.63 -8.02 -3.71
C LEU A 26 -0.11 -6.69 -3.52
N TYR A 27 -0.53 -6.43 -2.30
CA TYR A 27 -1.10 -5.15 -1.88
C TYR A 27 -0.42 -4.67 -0.60
N VAL A 28 -0.33 -3.35 -0.43
CA VAL A 28 0.02 -2.71 0.85
C VAL A 28 -1.22 -2.07 1.46
N ARG A 29 -1.45 -2.35 2.74
CA ARG A 29 -2.53 -1.75 3.51
C ARG A 29 -1.97 -1.00 4.71
N TRP A 30 -2.57 0.16 4.97
CA TRP A 30 -2.30 0.99 6.14
C TRP A 30 -3.45 0.86 7.13
N SER A 31 -3.17 0.37 8.33
CA SER A 31 -4.20 0.09 9.34
C SER A 31 -3.55 -0.23 10.68
N ARG A 32 -4.35 -0.55 11.70
CA ARG A 32 -3.86 -1.08 12.98
C ARG A 32 -3.34 -2.53 12.89
N GLY A 33 -3.44 -3.16 11.71
CA GLY A 33 -2.85 -4.46 11.45
C GLY A 33 -3.84 -5.57 11.14
N PRO A 34 -3.31 -6.72 10.70
CA PRO A 34 -4.12 -7.86 10.29
C PRO A 34 -4.94 -8.43 11.45
N GLY A 35 -4.46 -8.34 12.70
CA GLY A 35 -5.22 -8.79 13.87
C GLY A 35 -6.56 -8.07 14.01
N VAL A 36 -6.63 -6.77 13.65
CA VAL A 36 -7.87 -6.00 13.68
C VAL A 36 -8.67 -6.22 12.40
N ASP A 37 -8.01 -6.14 11.24
CA ASP A 37 -8.69 -6.16 9.95
C ASP A 37 -9.26 -7.53 9.56
N LEU A 38 -8.68 -8.63 10.05
CA LEU A 38 -9.17 -9.98 9.73
C LEU A 38 -10.39 -10.39 10.57
N HIS A 39 -10.74 -9.65 11.61
CA HIS A 39 -11.99 -9.88 12.35
C HIS A 39 -13.23 -9.51 11.51
N ALA A 40 -13.11 -8.47 10.69
CA ALA A 40 -14.13 -8.05 9.73
C ALA A 40 -13.40 -7.53 8.49
N VAL A 41 -13.34 -8.36 7.45
CA VAL A 41 -12.65 -8.07 6.18
C VAL A 41 -13.44 -7.03 5.37
N SER A 42 -13.51 -5.82 5.92
CA SER A 42 -14.29 -4.69 5.45
C SER A 42 -13.60 -3.40 5.87
N SER A 43 -13.37 -2.50 4.92
CA SER A 43 -13.10 -1.09 5.21
C SER A 43 -14.41 -0.31 5.31
N THR A 44 -14.33 0.94 5.73
CA THR A 44 -15.47 1.85 5.84
C THR A 44 -15.20 3.03 4.94
N ASP A 45 -16.17 3.40 4.10
CA ASP A 45 -16.13 4.67 3.40
C ASP A 45 -16.24 5.79 4.43
N GLU A 46 -15.21 6.64 4.51
CA GLU A 46 -15.13 7.69 5.52
C GLU A 46 -16.17 8.78 5.35
N LEU A 47 -16.62 9.00 4.11
CA LEU A 47 -17.59 10.05 3.82
C LEU A 47 -19.01 9.62 4.25
N THR A 48 -19.37 8.36 4.02
CA THR A 48 -20.76 7.88 4.23
C THR A 48 -20.91 6.92 5.41
N GLY A 49 -19.82 6.37 5.94
CA GLY A 49 -19.83 5.32 6.96
C GLY A 49 -20.23 3.93 6.43
N VAL A 50 -20.45 3.77 5.12
CA VAL A 50 -20.89 2.51 4.53
C VAL A 50 -19.76 1.47 4.57
N PRO A 51 -20.03 0.21 4.99
CA PRO A 51 -19.05 -0.86 4.91
C PRO A 51 -18.77 -1.22 3.45
N MET A 52 -17.49 -1.24 3.09
CA MET A 52 -17.00 -1.58 1.76
C MET A 52 -16.77 -3.10 1.65
N PRO A 53 -17.01 -3.71 0.46
CA PRO A 53 -16.92 -5.17 0.26
C PRO A 53 -15.46 -5.69 0.17
N GLY A 54 -14.62 -5.32 1.12
CA GLY A 54 -13.22 -5.74 1.23
C GLY A 54 -12.34 -4.71 1.97
N LEU A 55 -11.07 -5.05 2.15
CA LEU A 55 -10.07 -4.15 2.68
C LEU A 55 -9.53 -3.23 1.58
N SER A 56 -9.66 -1.91 1.77
CA SER A 56 -8.99 -0.91 0.94
C SER A 56 -7.48 -1.08 1.06
N ALA A 57 -6.79 -1.25 -0.07
CA ALA A 57 -5.36 -1.48 -0.14
C ALA A 57 -4.77 -0.97 -1.46
N ASN A 58 -3.49 -0.62 -1.46
CA ASN A 58 -2.80 -0.12 -2.64
C ASN A 58 -2.05 -1.27 -3.34
N PRO A 59 -2.30 -1.56 -4.64
CA PRO A 59 -1.62 -2.66 -5.32
C PRO A 59 -0.13 -2.35 -5.48
N LEU A 60 0.71 -3.34 -5.21
CA LEU A 60 2.17 -3.25 -5.35
C LEU A 60 2.68 -3.77 -6.69
N ASP A 61 1.87 -4.57 -7.40
CA ASP A 61 2.20 -5.10 -8.72
C ASP A 61 2.60 -3.98 -9.70
N VAL A 62 3.63 -4.24 -10.49
CA VAL A 62 4.13 -3.27 -11.47
C VAL A 62 3.23 -3.25 -12.70
N GLU A 63 2.74 -2.08 -13.05
CA GLU A 63 1.91 -1.89 -14.24
C GLU A 63 2.73 -1.92 -15.53
N GLY A 64 2.14 -2.44 -16.62
CA GLY A 64 2.84 -2.60 -17.90
C GLY A 64 3.39 -1.31 -18.50
N TRP A 65 2.72 -0.17 -18.28
CA TRP A 65 3.19 1.14 -18.76
C TRP A 65 4.43 1.66 -18.00
N TRP A 66 4.78 1.06 -16.86
CA TRP A 66 6.01 1.38 -16.15
C TRP A 66 7.24 0.99 -16.97
N GLY A 67 7.15 -0.10 -17.74
CA GLY A 67 8.23 -0.61 -18.59
C GLY A 67 9.48 -0.98 -17.78
N ASP A 68 10.66 -0.69 -18.35
CA ASP A 68 11.97 -1.01 -17.74
C ASP A 68 12.43 -0.01 -16.68
N ARG A 69 11.52 0.80 -16.13
CA ARG A 69 11.86 1.79 -15.09
C ARG A 69 12.14 1.12 -13.75
N SER A 70 12.83 1.86 -12.87
CA SER A 70 13.25 1.36 -11.55
C SER A 70 12.11 0.75 -10.74
N LEU A 71 12.24 -0.53 -10.40
CA LEU A 71 11.32 -1.24 -9.49
C LEU A 71 11.37 -0.65 -8.08
N ARG A 72 12.55 -0.21 -7.65
CA ARG A 72 12.73 0.47 -6.36
C ARG A 72 11.90 1.75 -6.30
N LEU A 73 11.89 2.53 -7.39
CA LEU A 73 11.09 3.75 -7.48
C LEU A 73 9.59 3.44 -7.55
N TRP A 74 9.18 2.41 -8.30
CA TRP A 74 7.79 1.95 -8.30
C TRP A 74 7.34 1.62 -6.87
N THR A 75 8.08 0.76 -6.19
CA THR A 75 7.78 0.33 -4.82
C THR A 75 7.73 1.52 -3.86
N ALA A 76 8.69 2.44 -3.95
CA ALA A 76 8.71 3.67 -3.16
C ALA A 76 7.43 4.50 -3.37
N ARG A 77 7.01 4.70 -4.62
CA ARG A 77 5.79 5.43 -4.95
C ARG A 77 4.56 4.78 -4.31
N ARG A 78 4.40 3.46 -4.41
CA ARG A 78 3.23 2.75 -3.85
C ARG A 78 3.18 2.78 -2.32
N LEU A 79 4.33 2.74 -1.66
CA LEU A 79 4.42 2.92 -0.21
C LEU A 79 4.15 4.38 0.20
N TYR A 80 4.60 5.34 -0.60
CA TYR A 80 4.46 6.77 -0.34
C TYR A 80 3.02 7.29 -0.48
N ASP A 81 2.24 6.77 -1.44
CA ASP A 81 0.88 7.24 -1.78
C ASP A 81 -0.01 7.44 -0.53
N TYR A 82 0.14 6.58 0.48
CA TYR A 82 -0.69 6.56 1.69
C TYR A 82 0.10 6.78 3.00
N ALA A 83 1.33 7.29 2.92
CA ALA A 83 2.17 7.55 4.09
C ALA A 83 1.65 8.67 5.02
N HIS A 84 0.59 9.37 4.60
CA HIS A 84 -0.12 10.36 5.41
C HIS A 84 -1.12 9.74 6.40
N LEU A 85 -1.58 8.50 6.17
CA LEU A 85 -2.64 7.89 6.98
C LEU A 85 -2.33 7.76 8.48
N PRO A 86 -1.10 7.55 8.96
CA PRO A 86 -0.84 7.58 10.40
C PRO A 86 -1.20 8.93 11.06
N HIS A 87 -1.07 10.03 10.31
CA HIS A 87 -1.49 11.36 10.78
C HIS A 87 -3.01 11.46 10.88
N ASP A 88 -3.72 10.98 9.85
CA ASP A 88 -5.18 11.17 9.73
C ASP A 88 -5.98 10.15 10.57
N LYS A 89 -5.46 8.92 10.71
CA LYS A 89 -6.13 7.78 11.37
C LYS A 89 -5.66 7.53 12.79
N GLY A 90 -4.60 8.22 13.21
CA GLY A 90 -4.06 8.17 14.55
C GLY A 90 -3.09 7.00 14.80
N PRO A 91 -2.67 6.83 16.07
CA PRO A 91 -1.56 5.95 16.43
C PRO A 91 -1.86 4.47 16.15
N GLY A 92 -0.79 3.73 15.86
CA GLY A 92 -0.83 2.30 15.55
C GLY A 92 -1.14 1.98 14.08
N VAL A 93 -1.48 2.98 13.27
CA VAL A 93 -1.66 2.81 11.82
C VAL A 93 -0.29 2.70 11.16
N ARG A 94 0.01 1.55 10.58
CA ARG A 94 1.28 1.27 9.91
C ARG A 94 1.09 0.36 8.69
N PRO A 95 2.03 0.35 7.74
CA PRO A 95 1.90 -0.43 6.52
C PRO A 95 2.22 -1.91 6.75
N TRP A 96 1.42 -2.77 6.12
CA TRP A 96 1.68 -4.21 5.99
C TRP A 96 1.30 -4.70 4.60
N VAL A 97 1.98 -5.77 4.16
CA VAL A 97 1.79 -6.39 2.86
C VAL A 97 0.89 -7.61 3.01
N LEU A 98 -0.01 -7.78 2.04
CA LEU A 98 -0.92 -8.89 1.93
C LEU A 98 -1.03 -9.39 0.49
N THR A 99 -1.50 -10.62 0.34
CA THR A 99 -2.11 -11.14 -0.89
C THR A 99 -3.63 -11.26 -0.69
N GLY A 100 -4.36 -11.40 -1.79
CA GLY A 100 -5.78 -11.69 -1.77
C GLY A 100 -6.42 -11.51 -3.14
N ARG A 101 -7.75 -11.40 -3.16
CA ARG A 101 -8.55 -11.19 -4.37
C ARG A 101 -9.27 -9.86 -4.33
N GLU A 102 -9.07 -9.04 -5.37
CA GLU A 102 -9.86 -7.83 -5.61
C GLU A 102 -11.34 -8.20 -5.85
N ASN A 103 -12.22 -7.59 -5.05
CA ASN A 103 -13.68 -7.81 -5.04
C ASN A 103 -14.46 -6.53 -5.40
N GLY A 104 -13.77 -5.45 -5.72
CA GLY A 104 -14.37 -4.17 -6.07
C GLY A 104 -13.37 -3.02 -5.94
N ARG A 105 -13.88 -1.79 -6.05
CA ARG A 105 -13.11 -0.55 -5.92
C ARG A 105 -13.75 0.39 -4.92
N GLY A 106 -12.90 1.01 -4.11
CA GLY A 106 -13.27 2.07 -3.19
C GLY A 106 -13.47 3.43 -3.89
N PRO A 107 -13.84 4.46 -3.13
CA PRO A 107 -14.15 5.79 -3.65
C PRO A 107 -12.95 6.48 -4.33
N ASP A 108 -11.72 6.14 -3.93
CA ASP A 108 -10.48 6.65 -4.54
C ASP A 108 -9.97 5.74 -5.67
N ASN A 109 -10.84 4.84 -6.13
CA ASN A 109 -10.54 3.81 -7.12
C ASN A 109 -9.44 2.84 -6.67
N GLU A 110 -9.25 2.66 -5.37
CA GLU A 110 -8.34 1.68 -4.81
C GLU A 110 -9.00 0.29 -4.72
N PRO A 111 -8.25 -0.81 -4.96
CA PRO A 111 -8.76 -2.17 -4.78
C PRO A 111 -9.34 -2.43 -3.39
N LEU A 112 -10.50 -3.10 -3.36
CA LEU A 112 -11.08 -3.70 -2.16
C LEU A 112 -10.76 -5.19 -2.16
N VAL A 113 -9.88 -5.61 -1.26
CA VAL A 113 -9.29 -6.96 -1.25
C VAL A 113 -10.01 -7.86 -0.24
N THR A 114 -10.31 -9.08 -0.67
CA THR A 114 -10.89 -10.18 0.12
C THR A 114 -9.95 -11.39 0.09
N GLU A 115 -10.27 -12.46 0.81
CA GLU A 115 -9.41 -13.67 0.88
C GLU A 115 -7.97 -13.30 1.29
N VAL A 116 -7.88 -12.46 2.32
CA VAL A 116 -6.65 -11.76 2.69
C VAL A 116 -5.70 -12.68 3.45
N GLU A 117 -4.47 -12.78 2.96
CA GLU A 117 -3.36 -13.45 3.64
C GLU A 117 -2.26 -12.42 3.97
N PRO A 118 -2.02 -12.12 5.27
CA PRO A 118 -0.93 -11.24 5.68
C PRO A 118 0.43 -11.87 5.43
N LEU A 119 1.37 -11.09 4.87
CA LEU A 119 2.72 -11.56 4.57
C LEU A 119 3.78 -10.96 5.50
N CYS A 120 3.83 -9.64 5.60
CA CYS A 120 4.86 -8.97 6.37
C CYS A 120 4.45 -7.55 6.76
N TRP A 121 5.07 -7.02 7.80
CA TRP A 121 5.06 -5.60 8.10
C TRP A 121 6.10 -4.86 7.26
N ILE A 122 5.90 -3.56 7.08
CA ILE A 122 6.91 -2.63 6.55
C ILE A 122 7.38 -1.74 7.69
N ALA A 123 8.70 -1.65 7.90
CA ALA A 123 9.28 -0.79 8.94
C ALA A 123 9.20 0.69 8.56
N ASP A 124 9.18 1.57 9.57
CA ASP A 124 9.06 3.02 9.38
C ASP A 124 10.24 3.58 8.56
N GLU A 125 11.44 3.02 8.72
CA GLU A 125 12.63 3.42 7.95
C GLU A 125 12.46 3.18 6.45
N VAL A 126 11.64 2.20 6.05
CA VAL A 126 11.32 1.95 4.64
C VAL A 126 10.44 3.07 4.09
N ILE A 127 9.52 3.60 4.90
CA ILE A 127 8.64 4.71 4.51
C ILE A 127 9.44 6.00 4.35
N GLU A 128 10.39 6.27 5.24
CA GLU A 128 11.28 7.42 5.09
C GLU A 128 12.23 7.29 3.88
N ALA A 129 12.72 6.08 3.60
CA ALA A 129 13.47 5.80 2.39
C ALA A 129 12.61 5.98 1.13
N ALA A 130 11.34 5.57 1.16
CA ALA A 130 10.40 5.75 0.06
C ALA A 130 10.10 7.23 -0.21
N ARG A 131 9.84 8.03 0.85
CA ARG A 131 9.68 9.49 0.76
C ARG A 131 10.88 10.15 0.11
N THR A 132 12.09 9.79 0.56
CA THR A 132 13.34 10.31 -0.02
C THR A 132 13.47 9.97 -1.50
N GLU A 133 13.15 8.72 -1.89
CA GLU A 133 13.25 8.27 -3.28
C GLU A 133 12.23 8.96 -4.20
N VAL A 134 11.00 9.17 -3.73
CA VAL A 134 9.96 9.88 -4.49
C VAL A 134 10.31 11.36 -4.65
N ASN A 135 10.76 12.04 -3.59
CA ASN A 135 11.11 13.46 -3.62
C ASN A 135 12.29 13.75 -4.58
N ARG A 136 13.17 12.78 -4.83
CA ARG A 136 14.24 12.91 -5.85
C ARG A 136 13.72 12.98 -7.28
N GLN A 137 12.50 12.51 -7.53
CA GLN A 137 11.90 12.49 -8.86
C GLN A 137 11.13 13.76 -9.21
N GLU A 138 10.99 14.70 -8.28
CA GLU A 138 10.27 15.95 -8.49
C GLU A 138 10.88 16.73 -9.67
N ARG A 139 10.31 16.49 -10.86
CA ARG A 139 10.44 17.35 -12.02
C ARG A 139 9.32 18.36 -11.98
N ALA A 140 9.55 19.54 -12.57
CA ALA A 140 8.49 20.51 -12.78
C ALA A 140 7.28 19.83 -13.44
N TRP A 141 6.11 19.96 -12.82
CA TRP A 141 4.86 19.47 -13.39
C TRP A 141 4.71 20.02 -14.81
N GLY A 142 4.49 19.13 -15.79
CA GLY A 142 4.11 19.55 -17.13
C GLY A 142 2.81 20.36 -17.07
N THR A 143 2.66 21.36 -17.94
CA THR A 143 1.45 22.18 -17.96
C THR A 143 0.21 21.30 -18.20
N LEU A 144 -0.82 21.46 -17.37
CA LEU A 144 -2.16 20.85 -17.54
C LEU A 144 -2.86 21.22 -18.86
N ARG A 145 -2.27 22.09 -19.68
CA ARG A 145 -2.80 22.46 -21.00
C ARG A 145 -2.68 21.27 -21.97
N ARG A 146 -3.77 20.52 -22.10
CA ARG A 146 -4.02 19.65 -23.25
C ARG A 146 -4.48 20.55 -24.40
N GLY A 147 -3.53 21.19 -25.07
CA GLY A 147 -3.82 21.97 -26.28
C GLY A 147 -4.01 21.03 -27.46
N GLY A 148 -5.25 20.93 -27.94
CA GLY A 148 -5.64 20.48 -29.27
C GLY A 148 -6.56 21.51 -29.87
#